data_AF-A0A3D5EX64-F1
#
_entry.id   AF-A0A3D5EX64-F1
#
_cell.length_a   1.000
_cell.length_b   1.000
_cell.length_c   1.000
_cell.angle_alpha   90.00
_cell.angle_beta   90.00
_cell.angle_gamma   90.00
#
_symmetry.space_group_name_H-M   'P 1'
#
loop_
_entity.id
_entity.type
_entity.pdbx_description
1 polymer ?
#
loop_
_entity_poly.entity_id
_entity_poly.type
_entity_poly.pdbx_seq_one_letter_code
_entity_poly.pdbx_strand_id
1 'polypeptide(L)' 'GRARRWRADRPLEGAIYAETIPFSETRDYVKKVMNNSIYYAALFDGKPQTLKNRLGVIAPRTGGEIKGEDLP' A
#
# COMPACT_ATOMS: atom_id res chain seq x y z
N GLY A 1 -11.24 -6.95 6.45
CA GLY A 1 -10.26 -7.66 5.59
C GLY A 1 -8.87 -7.68 6.20
N ARG A 2 -8.03 -8.68 5.85
CA ARG A 2 -6.70 -8.92 6.47
C ARG A 2 -5.75 -7.72 6.40
N ALA A 3 -5.66 -7.04 5.26
CA ALA A 3 -4.82 -5.85 5.07
C ALA A 3 -5.12 -4.73 6.09
N ARG A 4 -6.41 -4.48 6.38
CA ARG A 4 -6.80 -3.46 7.38
C ARG A 4 -6.28 -3.78 8.78
N ARG A 5 -6.15 -5.07 9.12
CA ARG A 5 -5.64 -5.55 10.42
C ARG A 5 -4.13 -5.44 10.55
N TRP A 6 -3.38 -5.28 9.46
CA TRP A 6 -1.93 -5.12 9.48
C TRP A 6 -1.47 -3.66 9.57
N ARG A 7 -2.41 -2.70 9.49
CA ARG A 7 -2.11 -1.29 9.73
C ARG A 7 -1.74 -1.08 11.20
N ALA A 8 -0.78 -0.20 11.44
CA ALA A 8 -0.40 0.26 12.77
C ALA A 8 -1.42 1.28 13.32
N ASP A 9 -1.32 1.58 14.61
CA ASP A 9 -2.18 2.59 15.27
C ASP A 9 -1.77 4.04 14.95
N ARG A 10 -0.64 4.21 14.26
CA ARG A 10 -0.12 5.48 13.76
C ARG A 10 0.17 5.38 12.25
N PRO A 11 0.35 6.50 11.53
CA PRO A 11 0.73 6.45 10.13
C PRO A 11 2.03 5.65 9.96
N LEU A 12 2.09 4.80 8.96
CA LEU A 12 3.20 3.88 8.73
C LEU A 12 3.74 4.05 7.32
N GLU A 13 5.06 4.13 7.16
CA GLU A 13 5.68 4.14 5.84
C GLU A 13 5.30 2.86 5.07
N GLY A 14 4.90 3.01 3.80
CA GLY A 14 4.41 1.90 2.98
C GLY A 14 5.44 0.78 2.79
N ALA A 15 6.73 1.11 2.75
CA ALA A 15 7.80 0.11 2.73
C ALA A 15 7.82 -0.73 4.01
N ILE A 16 7.71 -0.09 5.18
CA ILE A 16 7.64 -0.78 6.47
C ILE A 16 6.36 -1.62 6.56
N TYR A 17 5.22 -1.08 6.10
CA TYR A 17 3.97 -1.83 6.03
C TYR A 17 4.14 -3.10 5.17
N ALA A 18 4.73 -2.99 3.98
CA ALA A 18 4.96 -4.14 3.11
C ALA A 18 5.87 -5.18 3.80
N GLU A 19 6.98 -4.76 4.41
CA GLU A 19 7.93 -5.65 5.09
C GLU A 19 7.38 -6.31 6.36
N THR A 20 6.31 -5.78 6.94
CA THR A 20 5.70 -6.31 8.18
C THR A 20 4.46 -7.16 7.94
N ILE A 21 4.08 -7.39 6.68
CA ILE A 21 2.98 -8.30 6.33
C ILE A 21 3.31 -9.72 6.85
N PRO A 22 2.47 -10.34 7.70
CA PRO A 22 2.79 -11.63 8.34
C PRO A 22 2.91 -12.81 7.38
N PHE A 23 2.28 -12.73 6.21
CA PHE A 23 2.33 -13.79 5.21
C PHE A 23 3.40 -13.49 4.18
N SER A 24 4.45 -14.32 4.15
CA SER A 24 5.58 -14.18 3.22
C SER A 24 5.12 -14.09 1.77
N GLU A 25 4.21 -14.97 1.35
CA GLU A 25 3.65 -14.95 -0.01
C GLU A 25 3.00 -13.59 -0.34
N THR A 26 2.20 -13.04 0.60
CA THR A 26 1.55 -11.74 0.40
C THR A 26 2.55 -10.59 0.39
N ARG A 27 3.58 -10.67 1.25
CA ARG A 27 4.67 -9.69 1.29
C ARG A 27 5.43 -9.65 -0.05
N ASP A 28 5.83 -10.82 -0.55
CA ASP A 28 6.57 -10.94 -1.80
C ASP A 28 5.72 -10.52 -3.00
N TYR A 29 4.43 -10.88 -2.98
CA TYR A 29 3.48 -10.43 -3.98
C TYR A 29 3.39 -8.90 -4.05
N VAL A 30 3.20 -8.22 -2.91
CA VAL A 30 3.09 -6.75 -2.87
C VAL A 30 4.36 -6.10 -3.43
N LYS A 31 5.55 -6.60 -3.07
CA LYS A 31 6.82 -6.07 -3.61
C LYS A 31 6.90 -6.20 -5.13
N LYS A 32 6.58 -7.39 -5.66
CA LYS A 32 6.58 -7.65 -7.11
C LYS A 32 5.59 -6.75 -7.84
N VAL A 33 4.36 -6.62 -7.32
CA VAL A 33 3.32 -5.78 -7.92
C VAL A 33 3.73 -4.31 -7.93
N MET A 34 4.29 -3.80 -6.83
CA MET A 34 4.71 -2.40 -6.76
C MET A 34 5.85 -2.10 -7.74
N ASN A 35 6.83 -3.00 -7.85
CA ASN A 35 7.90 -2.87 -8.85
C ASN A 35 7.36 -2.88 -10.29
N ASN A 36 6.50 -3.84 -10.62
CA ASN A 36 5.89 -3.92 -11.95
C ASN A 36 5.06 -2.67 -12.27
N SER A 37 4.33 -2.13 -11.29
CA SER A 37 3.51 -0.95 -11.52
C SER A 37 4.34 0.30 -11.86
N ILE A 38 5.56 0.42 -11.34
CA ILE A 38 6.49 1.50 -11.71
C ILE A 38 6.96 1.32 -13.15
N TYR A 39 7.32 0.09 -13.51
CA TYR A 39 7.74 -0.26 -14.87
C TYR A 39 6.65 0.10 -15.88
N TYR A 40 5.40 -0.27 -15.61
CA TYR A 40 4.28 0.05 -16.50
C TYR A 40 3.91 1.54 -16.49
N ALA A 41 4.03 2.25 -15.36
CA ALA A 41 3.83 3.69 -15.33
C ALA A 41 4.86 4.44 -16.21
N ALA A 42 6.10 3.94 -16.29
CA ALA A 42 7.10 4.49 -17.19
C ALA A 42 6.71 4.27 -18.67
N LEU A 43 6.19 3.08 -19.00
CA LEU A 43 5.80 2.73 -20.36
C LEU A 43 4.54 3.46 -20.85
N PHE A 44 3.54 3.63 -19.98
CA PHE A 44 2.25 4.20 -20.39
C PHE A 44 2.19 5.73 -20.24
N ASP A 45 2.68 6.26 -19.11
CA ASP A 45 2.52 7.68 -18.79
C ASP A 45 3.79 8.50 -19.09
N GLY A 46 4.88 7.83 -19.49
CA GLY A 46 6.21 8.44 -19.64
C GLY A 46 6.77 9.00 -18.32
N LYS A 47 6.16 8.67 -17.18
CA LYS A 47 6.46 9.25 -15.87
C LYS A 47 6.77 8.15 -14.85
N PRO A 48 7.99 7.57 -14.87
CA PRO A 48 8.41 6.65 -13.82
C PRO A 48 8.34 7.36 -12.46
N GLN A 49 7.48 6.87 -11.57
CA GLN A 49 7.44 7.29 -10.17
C GLN A 49 8.48 6.49 -9.36
N THR A 50 9.04 7.09 -8.32
CA THR A 50 9.91 6.33 -7.41
C THR A 50 9.10 5.32 -6.59
N LEU A 51 9.71 4.19 -6.24
CA LEU A 51 9.06 3.17 -5.41
C LEU A 51 8.63 3.72 -4.05
N LYS A 52 9.44 4.62 -3.49
CA LYS A 52 9.12 5.31 -2.22
C LYS A 52 7.85 6.14 -2.33
N ASN A 53 7.75 6.99 -3.36
CA ASN A 53 6.56 7.84 -3.54
C ASN A 53 5.32 7.01 -3.78
N ARG A 54 5.45 5.91 -4.53
CA ARG A 54 4.34 5.00 -4.83
C ARG A 54 3.88 4.19 -3.62
N LEU A 55 4.79 3.75 -2.75
CA LEU A 55 4.45 3.07 -1.50
C LEU A 55 3.82 4.04 -0.47
N GLY A 56 4.26 5.30 -0.47
CA GLY A 56 3.65 6.37 0.31
C GLY A 56 3.56 6.08 1.81
N VAL A 57 2.50 6.61 2.44
CA VAL A 57 2.19 6.41 3.86
C VAL A 57 0.85 5.72 3.98
N ILE A 58 0.81 4.64 4.75
CA ILE A 58 -0.40 3.91 5.11
C ILE A 58 -1.02 4.59 6.32
N ALA A 59 -2.28 4.97 6.19
CA ALA A 59 -3.03 5.60 7.27
C ALA A 59 -3.16 4.67 8.50
N PRO A 60 -3.30 5.23 9.70
CA PRO A 60 -3.56 4.45 10.91
C PRO A 60 -4.74 3.48 10.78
N ARG A 61 -4.76 2.49 11.65
CA ARG A 61 -5.95 1.68 11.91
C ARG A 61 -7.01 2.56 12.56
N THR A 62 -7.98 3.02 11.77
CA THR A 62 -9.20 3.61 12.31
C THR A 62 -9.95 2.54 13.12
N GLY A 63 -10.20 2.79 14.41
CA GLY A 63 -10.89 1.88 15.33
C GLY A 63 -12.37 1.64 15.01
N GLY A 64 -12.90 2.28 13.99
CA GLY A 64 -14.25 2.12 13.49
C GLY A 64 -14.26 2.52 12.03
N GLU A 65 -15.07 1.81 11.27
CA GLU A 65 -15.38 2.11 9.88
C GLU A 65 -15.80 3.57 9.77
N ILE A 66 -15.10 4.37 8.96
CA ILE A 66 -15.85 5.36 8.18
C ILE A 66 -16.61 4.49 7.19
N LYS A 67 -17.84 4.18 7.57
CA LYS A 67 -18.85 3.55 6.73
C LYS A 67 -18.80 4.30 5.40
N GLY A 68 -18.61 3.57 4.30
CA GLY A 68 -18.63 4.15 2.95
C GLY A 68 -20.04 4.56 2.58
N GLU A 69 -20.65 5.44 3.37
CA GLU A 69 -21.89 6.15 3.09
C GLU A 69 -21.49 7.59 2.78
N ASP A 70 -22.06 8.09 1.68
CA ASP A 70 -21.91 9.41 1.09
C ASP A 70 -20.74 9.58 0.09
N LEU A 71 -20.92 8.91 -1.05
CA LEU A 71 -20.72 9.57 -2.34
C LEU A 71 -22.10 9.63 -3.03
N PRO A 72 -22.46 10.77 -3.66
CA PRO A 72 -23.81 11.02 -4.20
C PRO A 72 -24.23 10.01 -5.28
#